data_AF-A0A4U3CJ10-F1
#
_entry.id   AF-A0A4U3CJ10-F1
#
_cell.length_a   1.000
_cell.length_b   1.000
_cell.length_c   1.000
_cell.angle_alpha   90.00
_cell.angle_beta   90.00
_cell.angle_gamma   90.00
#
_symmetry.space_group_name_H-M   'P 1'
#
loop_
_entity.id
_entity.type
_entity.pdbx_description
1 polymer ?
#
loop_
_entity_poly.entity_id
_entity_poly.type
_entity_poly.pdbx_seq_one_letter_code
_entity_poly.pdbx_strand_id
1 'polypeptide(L)'
;MNAARGRRDNGLPATSWSPLRDVDPRVGEYLLDVLEAAGIAAYLAPSTDVGPYTREVSLPSPPSDRLFVDRSRQSEARVLVERHGDEHPKRRAEPVPVRSDLDEDAEWSRIVAAYEAEHGTTGGDEQPSEAPPPPPHEVAFLDLPEEHYEPPPPPPVPVPAPHALYAFLLVLLGLVLLATPSWLRLSDDLGLVLGVAAIAGGAAMLVSRMRDRDDGDDGAVV
;
A
#
# COMPACT_ATOMS: atom_id res chain seq x y z
N MET A 1 -10.10 21.36 20.00
CA MET A 1 -8.63 21.63 20.03
C MET A 1 -7.97 20.84 18.91
N ASN A 2 -7.38 21.49 17.90
CA ASN A 2 -6.61 20.77 16.88
C ASN A 2 -5.31 20.29 17.51
N ALA A 3 -5.21 19.00 17.82
CA ALA A 3 -3.95 18.38 18.23
C ALA A 3 -2.88 18.79 17.21
N ALA A 4 -1.88 19.54 17.68
CA ALA A 4 -0.86 20.14 16.85
C ALA A 4 -0.27 19.06 15.95
N ARG A 5 -0.56 19.14 14.64
CA ARG A 5 0.01 18.23 13.66
C ARG A 5 1.50 18.60 13.61
N GLY A 6 2.33 17.76 14.21
CA GLY A 6 3.78 17.94 14.21
C GLY A 6 4.33 18.13 12.80
N ARG A 7 5.49 18.78 12.70
CA ARG A 7 6.19 19.05 11.44
C ARG A 7 6.41 17.73 10.68
N ARG A 8 5.98 17.69 9.42
CA ARG A 8 6.00 16.47 8.59
C ARG A 8 7.13 16.43 7.57
N ASP A 9 7.82 17.53 7.33
CA ASP A 9 8.96 17.59 6.41
C ASP A 9 10.00 18.58 6.94
N ASN A 10 11.21 18.50 6.42
CA ASN A 10 12.29 19.41 6.77
C ASN A 10 12.52 20.54 5.74
N GLY A 11 11.55 20.77 4.84
CA GLY A 11 11.60 21.86 3.86
C GLY A 11 12.64 21.73 2.74
N LEU A 12 13.47 20.70 2.75
CA LEU A 12 14.48 20.48 1.70
C LEU A 12 13.86 19.75 0.49
N PRO A 13 14.11 20.21 -0.75
CA PRO A 13 13.62 19.54 -1.94
C PRO A 13 14.46 18.29 -2.28
N ALA A 14 13.83 17.25 -2.80
CA ALA A 14 14.50 16.06 -3.35
C ALA A 14 14.09 15.84 -4.80
N THR A 15 15.00 15.28 -5.61
CA THR A 15 14.67 14.89 -6.99
C THR A 15 13.85 13.59 -7.03
N SER A 16 14.07 12.71 -6.06
CA SER A 16 13.33 11.45 -5.94
C SER A 16 13.28 10.98 -4.50
N TRP A 17 12.14 10.45 -4.09
CA TRP A 17 11.87 10.03 -2.73
C TRP A 17 11.92 8.50 -2.61
N SER A 18 12.57 8.01 -1.55
CA SER A 18 12.69 6.57 -1.26
C SER A 18 12.28 6.30 0.19
N PRO A 19 11.43 5.29 0.44
CA PRO A 19 11.06 4.91 1.80
C PRO A 19 12.28 4.34 2.53
N LEU A 20 12.51 4.78 3.77
CA LEU A 20 13.65 4.35 4.57
C LEU A 20 13.24 3.32 5.62
N ARG A 21 12.30 3.68 6.50
CA ARG A 21 11.71 2.82 7.55
C ARG A 21 10.44 3.46 8.16
N ASP A 22 9.64 2.66 8.84
CA ASP A 22 8.54 3.15 9.68
C ASP A 22 9.09 3.51 11.08
N VAL A 23 8.71 4.69 11.58
CA VAL A 23 9.18 5.30 12.84
C VAL A 23 8.02 5.66 13.77
N ASP A 24 8.29 5.74 15.07
CA ASP A 24 7.33 6.28 16.04
C ASP A 24 7.14 7.79 15.75
N PRO A 25 5.89 8.29 15.65
CA PRO A 25 5.61 9.71 15.40
C PRO A 25 6.30 10.65 16.40
N ARG A 26 6.57 10.19 17.63
CA ARG A 26 7.26 10.97 18.67
C ARG A 26 8.72 11.27 18.35
N VAL A 27 9.38 10.40 17.58
CA VAL A 27 10.80 10.54 17.20
C VAL A 27 10.93 11.16 15.80
N GLY A 28 9.82 11.23 15.05
CA GLY A 28 9.77 11.74 13.68
C GLY A 28 10.37 13.14 13.53
N GLU A 29 9.95 14.10 14.35
CA GLU A 29 10.44 15.49 14.26
C GLU A 29 11.94 15.59 14.53
N TYR A 30 12.44 14.89 15.54
CA TYR A 30 13.87 14.86 15.84
C TYR A 30 14.69 14.28 14.68
N LEU A 31 14.20 13.21 14.04
CA LEU A 31 14.87 12.66 12.86
C LEU A 31 14.84 13.63 11.67
N LEU A 32 13.79 14.43 11.51
CA LEU A 32 13.74 15.49 10.50
C LEU A 32 14.81 16.55 10.77
N ASP A 33 15.01 16.98 12.02
CA ASP A 33 16.07 17.94 12.40
C ASP A 33 17.48 17.37 12.14
N VAL A 34 17.72 16.12 12.50
CA VAL A 34 19.02 15.45 12.27
C VAL A 34 19.32 15.33 10.77
N LEU A 35 18.32 14.98 9.96
CA LEU A 35 18.47 14.88 8.51
C LEU A 35 18.60 16.25 7.84
N GLU A 36 17.89 17.27 8.35
CA GLU A 36 18.03 18.66 7.91
C GLU A 36 19.44 19.19 8.15
N ALA A 37 20.01 18.95 9.33
CA ALA A 37 21.38 19.32 9.67
C ALA A 37 22.42 18.63 8.77
N ALA A 38 22.11 17.44 8.25
CA ALA A 38 22.92 16.72 7.27
C ALA A 38 22.65 17.12 5.81
N GLY A 39 21.73 18.06 5.58
CA GLY A 39 21.32 18.50 4.24
C GLY A 39 20.58 17.42 3.44
N ILE A 40 19.94 16.46 4.11
CA ILE A 40 19.21 15.35 3.49
C ILE A 40 17.72 15.68 3.51
N ALA A 41 17.12 15.81 2.35
CA ALA A 41 15.68 16.01 2.23
C ALA A 41 14.91 14.81 2.78
N ALA A 42 13.95 15.10 3.67
CA ALA A 42 13.18 14.09 4.37
C ALA A 42 11.75 14.54 4.65
N TYR A 43 10.81 13.59 4.60
CA TYR A 43 9.43 13.80 5.04
C TYR A 43 8.84 12.53 5.67
N LEU A 44 7.79 12.72 6.45
CA LEU A 44 7.01 11.70 7.15
C LEU A 44 5.61 11.61 6.55
N ALA A 45 5.17 10.38 6.29
CA ALA A 45 3.77 10.09 5.95
C ALA A 45 3.19 9.07 6.93
N PRO A 46 1.92 9.17 7.34
CA PRO A 46 1.29 8.15 8.17
C PRO A 46 1.41 6.77 7.52
N SER A 47 1.91 5.79 8.26
CA SER A 47 1.92 4.41 7.78
C SER A 47 0.49 3.89 7.72
N THR A 48 0.15 3.17 6.65
CA THR A 48 -1.16 2.56 6.46
C THR A 48 -1.00 1.09 6.08
N ASP A 49 -1.71 0.21 6.78
CA ASP A 49 -1.91 -1.18 6.38
C ASP A 49 -3.15 -1.26 5.50
N VAL A 50 -3.06 -2.06 4.43
CA VAL A 50 -4.16 -2.32 3.51
C VAL A 50 -4.59 -3.77 3.69
N GLY A 51 -5.86 -3.99 4.05
CA GLY A 51 -6.42 -5.33 4.23
C GLY A 51 -6.32 -6.15 2.93
N PRO A 52 -5.85 -7.41 2.96
CA PRO A 52 -5.58 -8.19 1.75
C PRO A 52 -6.84 -8.52 0.91
N TYR A 53 -8.00 -8.54 1.56
CA TYR A 53 -9.27 -8.93 0.92
C TYR A 53 -10.25 -7.76 0.82
N THR A 54 -10.39 -6.98 1.90
CA THR A 54 -11.32 -5.86 2.02
C THR A 54 -10.77 -4.56 1.41
N ARG A 55 -9.45 -4.50 1.16
CA ARG A 55 -8.72 -3.27 0.82
C ARG A 55 -8.99 -2.11 1.79
N GLU A 56 -9.41 -2.43 3.02
CA GLU A 56 -9.61 -1.41 4.05
C GLU A 56 -8.26 -0.83 4.45
N VAL A 57 -8.22 0.49 4.62
CA VAL A 57 -7.02 1.22 5.00
C VAL A 57 -7.08 1.48 6.50
N SER A 58 -6.19 0.84 7.25
CA SER A 58 -6.10 0.95 8.71
C SER A 58 -4.73 1.47 9.11
N LEU A 59 -4.68 2.25 10.19
CA LEU A 59 -3.39 2.63 10.78
C LEU A 59 -2.83 1.43 11.56
N PRO A 60 -1.54 1.08 11.40
CA PRO A 60 -0.92 0.05 12.21
C PRO A 60 -1.00 0.46 13.68
N SER A 61 -1.15 -0.53 14.56
CA SER A 61 -1.15 -0.35 16.02
C SER A 61 0.08 -1.04 16.61
N PRO A 62 1.04 -0.29 17.20
CA PRO A 62 1.01 1.16 17.48
C PRO A 62 1.14 2.04 16.22
N PRO A 63 0.57 3.26 16.24
CA PRO A 63 0.64 4.19 15.11
C PRO A 63 2.09 4.50 14.78
N SER A 64 2.44 4.40 13.50
CA SER A 64 3.77 4.70 12.97
C SER A 64 3.68 5.63 11.77
N ASP A 65 4.74 6.40 11.55
CA ASP A 65 4.93 7.24 10.37
C ASP A 65 6.06 6.66 9.53
N ARG A 66 5.86 6.54 8.22
CA ARG A 66 6.88 6.15 7.26
C ARG A 66 7.78 7.33 6.92
N LEU A 67 9.08 7.17 7.17
CA LEU A 67 10.11 8.15 6.83
C LEU A 67 10.60 7.93 5.39
N PHE A 68 10.52 8.98 4.59
CA PHE A 68 11.03 9.06 3.23
C PHE A 68 12.21 10.03 3.18
N VAL A 69 13.20 9.71 2.35
CA VAL A 69 14.42 10.52 2.16
C VAL A 69 14.77 10.63 0.68
N ASP A 70 15.65 11.56 0.33
CA ASP A 70 16.23 11.61 -1.02
C ASP A 70 16.91 10.28 -1.36
N ARG A 71 16.47 9.65 -2.45
CA ARG A 71 16.99 8.37 -2.94
C ARG A 71 18.50 8.39 -3.15
N SER A 72 19.08 9.51 -3.59
CA SER A 72 20.51 9.65 -3.84
C SER A 72 21.35 9.58 -2.55
N ARG A 73 20.75 9.92 -1.41
CA ARG A 73 21.38 10.01 -0.09
C ARG A 73 20.87 8.94 0.88
N GLN A 74 20.12 7.94 0.39
CA GLN A 74 19.45 6.94 1.23
C GLN A 74 20.40 6.13 2.14
N SER A 75 21.60 5.79 1.65
CA SER A 75 22.59 5.04 2.42
C SER A 75 23.12 5.83 3.61
N GLU A 76 23.43 7.11 3.42
CA GLU A 76 23.89 8.03 4.47
C GLU A 76 22.76 8.30 5.47
N ALA A 77 21.54 8.55 4.98
CA ALA A 77 20.36 8.73 5.81
C ALA A 77 20.09 7.51 6.70
N ARG A 78 20.27 6.28 6.17
CA ARG A 78 20.12 5.05 6.94
C ARG A 78 21.06 5.02 8.14
N VAL A 79 22.33 5.35 7.95
CA VAL A 79 23.33 5.36 9.04
C VAL A 79 22.99 6.40 10.10
N LEU A 80 22.53 7.58 9.71
CA LEU A 80 22.12 8.63 10.65
C LEU A 80 20.88 8.22 11.46
N VAL A 81 19.87 7.67 10.79
CA VAL A 81 18.62 7.24 11.42
C VAL A 81 18.83 6.03 12.33
N GLU A 82 19.74 5.12 12.01
CA GLU A 82 20.08 3.99 12.87
C GLU A 82 20.83 4.45 14.12
N ARG A 83 21.76 5.41 13.98
CA ARG A 83 22.49 5.98 15.12
C ARG A 83 21.58 6.73 16.10
N HIS A 84 20.61 7.50 15.59
CA HIS A 84 19.77 8.39 16.39
C HIS A 84 18.38 7.79 16.70
N GLY A 85 18.01 6.70 16.04
CA GLY A 85 16.69 6.09 16.14
C GLY A 85 16.45 5.29 17.42
N ASP A 86 17.50 4.92 18.14
CA ASP A 86 17.46 4.12 19.37
C ASP A 86 17.55 4.96 20.65
N GLU A 87 17.78 6.27 20.53
CA GLU A 87 17.97 7.18 21.66
C GLU A 87 16.68 7.38 22.49
N HIS A 88 15.51 7.16 21.89
CA HIS A 88 14.23 7.13 22.58
C HIS A 88 13.76 5.68 22.81
N PRO A 89 13.74 5.19 24.06
CA PRO A 89 13.31 3.82 24.33
C PRO A 89 11.87 3.62 23.88
N LYS A 90 11.66 2.62 23.02
CA LYS A 90 10.33 2.08 22.68
C LYS A 90 9.67 1.59 23.96
N ARG A 91 8.95 2.46 24.67
CA ARG A 91 8.08 2.02 25.77
C ARG A 91 6.97 1.23 25.11
N ARG A 92 7.13 -0.10 25.07
CA ARG A 92 6.05 -1.04 24.76
C ARG A 92 4.86 -0.58 25.59
N ALA A 93 3.75 -0.27 24.93
CA ALA A 93 2.51 0.00 25.64
C ALA A 93 2.16 -1.28 26.39
N GLU A 94 2.59 -1.37 27.64
CA GLU A 94 2.07 -2.38 28.54
C GLU A 94 0.56 -2.14 28.59
N PRO A 95 -0.27 -3.18 28.43
CA PRO A 95 -1.70 -3.05 28.64
C PRO A 95 -1.87 -2.38 29.99
N VAL A 96 -2.38 -1.14 30.00
CA VAL A 96 -2.72 -0.48 31.26
C VAL A 96 -3.77 -1.40 31.89
N PRO A 97 -3.51 -1.98 33.08
CA PRO A 97 -4.49 -2.85 33.70
C PRO A 97 -5.79 -2.06 33.85
N VAL A 98 -6.89 -2.63 33.35
CA VAL A 98 -8.22 -2.06 33.55
C VAL A 98 -8.42 -1.94 35.06
N ARG A 99 -8.54 -0.70 35.53
CA ARG A 99 -8.71 -0.38 36.94
C ARG A 99 -10.14 -0.71 37.35
N SER A 100 -10.37 -1.96 37.72
CA SER A 100 -11.69 -2.46 38.15
C SER A 100 -12.16 -1.86 39.47
N ASP A 101 -11.33 -1.05 40.13
CA ASP A 101 -11.64 -0.29 41.34
C ASP A 101 -12.32 1.07 41.06
N LEU A 102 -12.40 1.49 39.80
CA LEU A 102 -13.09 2.71 39.41
C LEU A 102 -14.60 2.45 39.24
N ASP A 103 -15.40 3.29 39.87
CA ASP A 103 -16.82 3.42 39.54
C ASP A 103 -16.92 4.16 38.19
N GLU A 104 -17.05 3.39 37.12
CA GLU A 104 -17.07 3.91 35.74
C GLU A 104 -18.19 4.94 35.56
N ASP A 105 -19.38 4.69 36.12
CA ASP A 105 -20.54 5.57 35.98
C ASP A 105 -20.29 6.94 36.63
N ALA A 106 -19.63 6.96 37.79
CA ALA A 106 -19.29 8.18 38.50
C ALA A 106 -18.22 9.00 37.75
N GLU A 107 -17.18 8.34 37.23
CA GLU A 107 -16.12 9.02 36.48
C GLU A 107 -16.61 9.52 35.10
N TRP A 108 -17.45 8.75 34.41
CA TRP A 108 -18.10 9.19 33.18
C TRP A 108 -18.97 10.42 33.43
N SER A 109 -19.79 10.41 34.47
CA SER A 109 -20.62 11.55 34.86
C SER A 109 -19.79 12.80 35.14
N ARG A 110 -18.63 12.65 35.79
CA ARG A 110 -17.70 13.76 36.06
C ARG A 110 -17.12 14.35 34.78
N ILE A 111 -16.69 13.50 33.84
CA ILE A 111 -16.15 13.93 32.55
C ILE A 111 -17.23 14.68 31.75
N VAL A 112 -18.45 14.14 31.66
CA VAL A 112 -19.57 14.77 30.97
C VAL A 112 -19.91 16.12 31.62
N ALA A 113 -20.01 16.17 32.95
CA ALA A 113 -20.30 17.42 33.67
C ALA A 113 -19.23 18.49 33.45
N ALA A 114 -17.94 18.10 33.43
CA ALA A 114 -16.85 19.03 33.13
C ALA A 114 -16.90 19.53 31.68
N TYR A 115 -17.20 18.64 30.72
CA TYR A 115 -17.35 19.00 29.31
C TYR A 115 -18.53 19.93 29.07
N GLU A 116 -19.71 19.62 29.63
CA GLU A 116 -20.92 20.44 29.53
C GLU A 116 -20.74 21.80 30.20
N ALA A 117 -19.98 21.86 31.31
CA ALA A 117 -19.63 23.14 31.95
C ALA A 117 -18.74 24.03 31.04
N GLU A 118 -17.88 23.43 30.21
CA GLU A 118 -17.00 24.17 29.29
C GLU A 118 -17.68 24.50 27.95
N HIS A 119 -18.47 23.57 27.40
CA HIS A 119 -18.99 23.64 26.03
C HIS A 119 -20.51 23.92 25.95
N GLY A 120 -21.19 23.97 27.10
CA GLY A 120 -22.64 23.97 27.19
C GLY A 120 -23.21 22.55 27.02
N THR A 121 -24.44 22.36 27.50
CA THR A 121 -25.17 21.08 27.32
C THR A 121 -25.46 20.87 25.84
N THR A 122 -24.91 19.79 25.27
CA THR A 122 -25.07 19.44 23.84
C THR A 122 -26.49 18.95 23.46
N GLY A 123 -27.39 18.81 24.43
CA GLY A 123 -28.80 18.49 24.22
C GLY A 123 -29.66 19.74 24.36
N GLY A 124 -29.89 20.45 23.27
CA GLY A 124 -31.10 21.27 23.17
C GLY A 124 -32.33 20.38 23.30
N ASP A 125 -33.46 20.97 23.68
CA ASP A 125 -34.78 20.36 23.88
C ASP A 125 -35.35 19.62 22.63
N GLU A 126 -34.61 18.66 22.09
CA GLU A 126 -35.09 17.75 21.07
C GLU A 126 -35.76 16.60 21.82
N GLN A 127 -37.01 16.84 22.22
CA GLN A 127 -37.92 15.77 22.61
C GLN A 127 -37.78 14.66 21.56
N PRO A 128 -37.52 13.39 21.95
CA PRO A 128 -37.51 12.29 21.00
C PRO A 128 -38.76 12.40 20.15
N SER A 129 -38.60 12.64 18.85
CA SER A 129 -39.74 12.85 17.97
C SER A 129 -40.64 11.61 18.03
N GLU A 130 -41.80 11.76 18.67
CA GLU A 130 -42.84 10.72 18.69
C GLU A 130 -43.54 10.65 17.32
N ALA A 131 -43.29 11.64 16.46
CA ALA A 131 -43.64 11.51 15.06
C ALA A 131 -42.84 10.34 14.48
N PRO A 132 -43.52 9.35 13.84
CA PRO A 132 -42.82 8.31 13.11
C PRO A 132 -41.84 9.00 12.16
N PRO A 133 -40.59 8.49 12.07
CA PRO A 133 -39.61 9.09 11.18
C PRO A 133 -40.26 9.26 9.81
N PRO A 134 -40.04 10.40 9.12
CA PRO A 134 -40.51 10.52 7.74
C PRO A 134 -40.06 9.24 7.01
N PRO A 135 -40.95 8.62 6.21
CA PRO A 135 -40.55 7.44 5.46
C PRO A 135 -39.21 7.76 4.79
N PRO A 136 -38.20 6.88 4.89
CA PRO A 136 -36.90 7.13 4.32
C PRO A 136 -37.08 7.70 2.91
N HIS A 137 -36.23 8.64 2.48
CA HIS A 137 -36.17 9.04 1.07
C HIS A 137 -35.67 7.89 0.15
N GLU A 138 -35.84 6.64 0.59
CA GLU A 138 -35.88 5.46 -0.23
C GLU A 138 -37.13 5.59 -1.11
N VAL A 139 -36.94 6.29 -2.23
CA VAL A 139 -37.60 5.98 -3.50
C VAL A 139 -37.93 4.49 -3.53
N ALA A 140 -39.19 4.15 -3.81
CA ALA A 140 -39.76 2.80 -3.76
C ALA A 140 -39.11 1.82 -4.76
N PHE A 141 -37.79 1.67 -4.70
CA PHE A 141 -36.98 0.75 -5.48
C PHE A 141 -37.17 -0.69 -5.02
N LEU A 142 -37.61 -0.89 -3.77
CA LEU A 142 -37.89 -2.22 -3.22
C LEU A 142 -39.21 -2.82 -3.73
N ASP A 143 -40.14 -1.99 -4.22
CA ASP A 143 -41.44 -2.42 -4.79
C ASP A 143 -41.45 -2.43 -6.33
N LEU A 144 -40.34 -2.01 -6.96
CA LEU A 144 -40.14 -2.27 -8.39
C LEU A 144 -39.87 -3.75 -8.57
N PRO A 145 -40.41 -4.42 -9.60
CA PRO A 145 -39.96 -5.77 -9.93
C PRO A 145 -38.44 -5.73 -10.04
N GLU A 146 -37.73 -6.57 -9.28
CA GLU A 146 -36.28 -6.51 -9.24
C GLU A 146 -35.76 -6.70 -10.66
N GLU A 147 -35.28 -5.62 -11.30
CA GLU A 147 -34.47 -5.71 -12.50
C GLU A 147 -33.14 -6.32 -12.06
N HIS A 148 -33.14 -7.65 -11.89
CA HIS A 148 -31.97 -8.43 -11.54
C HIS A 148 -30.98 -8.26 -12.69
N TYR A 149 -29.97 -7.43 -12.45
CA TYR A 149 -28.84 -7.30 -13.36
C TYR A 149 -28.14 -8.67 -13.44
N GLU A 150 -28.42 -9.41 -14.52
CA GLU A 150 -27.55 -10.51 -14.91
C GLU A 150 -26.28 -9.88 -15.48
N PRO A 151 -25.13 -10.03 -14.80
CA PRO A 151 -23.88 -9.57 -15.38
C PRO A 151 -23.73 -10.23 -16.74
N PRO A 152 -23.32 -9.46 -17.77
CA PRO A 152 -23.05 -10.05 -19.06
C PRO A 152 -22.06 -11.21 -18.85
N PRO A 153 -22.24 -12.33 -19.57
CA PRO A 153 -21.33 -13.45 -19.44
C PRO A 153 -19.89 -12.94 -19.58
N PRO A 154 -18.97 -13.37 -18.69
CA PRO A 154 -17.61 -12.86 -18.72
C PRO A 154 -17.03 -13.04 -20.12
N PRO A 155 -16.27 -12.07 -20.63
CA PRO A 155 -15.64 -12.21 -21.93
C PRO A 155 -14.80 -13.49 -21.94
N PRO A 156 -14.78 -14.25 -23.05
CA PRO A 156 -14.03 -15.49 -23.12
C PRO A 156 -12.55 -15.22 -22.82
N VAL A 157 -11.94 -16.12 -22.06
CA VAL A 157 -10.51 -16.00 -21.73
C VAL A 157 -9.68 -15.93 -23.02
N PRO A 158 -8.67 -15.05 -23.09
CA PRO A 158 -7.86 -14.93 -24.29
C PRO A 158 -7.09 -16.24 -24.53
N VAL A 159 -7.31 -16.83 -25.70
CA VAL A 159 -6.54 -18.00 -26.14
C VAL A 159 -5.09 -17.60 -26.38
N PRO A 160 -4.11 -18.44 -26.00
CA PRO A 160 -2.70 -18.16 -26.27
C PRO A 160 -2.49 -18.03 -27.78
N ALA A 161 -1.96 -16.88 -28.21
CA ALA A 161 -1.65 -16.66 -29.61
C ALA A 161 -0.64 -17.71 -30.11
N PRO A 162 -0.76 -18.22 -31.36
CA PRO A 162 0.13 -19.27 -31.89
C PRO A 162 1.63 -18.93 -31.76
N HIS A 163 1.96 -17.64 -31.78
CA HIS A 163 3.33 -17.14 -31.70
C HIS A 163 3.93 -17.33 -30.31
N ALA A 164 3.13 -17.19 -29.24
CA ALA A 164 3.56 -17.47 -27.88
C ALA A 164 3.86 -18.97 -27.70
N LEU A 165 3.09 -19.83 -28.40
CA LEU A 165 3.31 -21.26 -28.40
C LEU A 165 4.61 -21.62 -29.12
N TYR A 166 4.91 -21.01 -30.27
CA TYR A 166 6.19 -21.22 -30.97
C TYR A 166 7.39 -20.79 -30.13
N ALA A 167 7.31 -19.62 -29.47
CA ALA A 167 8.39 -19.16 -28.61
C ALA A 167 8.62 -20.09 -27.41
N PHE A 168 7.53 -20.57 -26.78
CA PHE A 168 7.62 -21.54 -25.70
C PHE A 168 8.23 -22.87 -26.16
N LEU A 169 7.82 -23.37 -27.33
CA LEU A 169 8.37 -24.59 -27.92
C LEU A 169 9.86 -24.42 -28.23
N LEU A 170 10.27 -23.25 -28.73
CA LEU A 170 11.68 -22.95 -29.02
C LEU A 170 12.55 -22.98 -27.75
N VAL A 171 12.05 -22.40 -26.65
CA VAL A 171 12.72 -22.44 -25.34
C VAL A 171 12.82 -23.87 -24.82
N LEU A 172 11.73 -24.64 -24.92
CA LEU A 172 11.70 -26.04 -24.47
C LEU A 172 12.64 -26.91 -25.30
N LEU A 173 12.69 -26.70 -26.62
CA LEU A 173 13.63 -27.36 -27.53
C LEU A 173 15.08 -27.03 -27.15
N GLY A 174 15.38 -25.77 -26.84
CA GLY A 174 16.69 -25.36 -26.38
C GLY A 174 17.10 -26.03 -25.07
N LEU A 175 16.18 -26.14 -24.10
CA LEU A 175 16.41 -26.84 -22.84
C LEU A 175 16.69 -28.34 -23.06
N VAL A 176 15.98 -28.99 -23.97
CA VAL A 176 16.23 -30.39 -24.36
C VAL A 176 17.60 -30.56 -25.02
N LEU A 177 18.00 -29.63 -25.90
CA LEU A 177 19.33 -29.64 -26.52
C LEU A 177 20.47 -29.52 -25.50
N LEU A 178 20.28 -28.74 -24.44
CA LEU A 178 21.22 -28.61 -23.33
C LEU A 178 21.28 -29.86 -22.45
N ALA A 179 20.15 -30.51 -22.18
CA ALA A 179 20.08 -31.65 -21.28
C ALA A 179 20.52 -32.97 -21.93
N THR A 180 20.20 -33.17 -23.21
CA THR A 180 20.40 -34.45 -23.91
C THR A 180 20.90 -34.27 -25.35
N PRO A 181 22.05 -33.61 -25.59
CA PRO A 181 22.59 -33.44 -26.95
C PRO A 181 22.96 -34.77 -27.61
N SER A 182 23.43 -35.74 -26.81
CA SER A 182 23.85 -37.07 -27.26
C SER A 182 22.71 -37.93 -27.83
N TRP A 183 21.46 -37.73 -27.39
CA TRP A 183 20.29 -38.43 -27.92
C TRP A 183 19.99 -38.04 -29.37
N LEU A 184 20.33 -36.83 -29.77
CA LEU A 184 20.20 -36.34 -31.14
C LEU A 184 21.44 -36.62 -32.00
N ARG A 185 22.42 -37.38 -31.47
CA ARG A 185 23.73 -37.62 -32.10
C ARG A 185 24.49 -36.34 -32.46
N LEU A 186 24.24 -35.26 -31.71
CA LEU A 186 24.98 -34.00 -31.80
C LEU A 186 26.22 -34.07 -30.91
N SER A 187 27.28 -33.33 -31.27
CA SER A 187 28.39 -33.10 -30.36
C SER A 187 27.97 -32.12 -29.26
N ASP A 188 28.55 -32.27 -28.06
CA ASP A 188 28.17 -31.46 -26.89
C ASP A 188 28.33 -29.95 -27.14
N ASP A 189 29.41 -29.55 -27.82
CA ASP A 189 29.63 -28.14 -28.21
C ASP A 189 28.52 -27.60 -29.13
N LEU A 190 28.05 -28.41 -30.08
CA LEU A 190 27.00 -28.03 -31.03
C LEU A 190 25.64 -27.97 -30.34
N GLY A 191 25.36 -28.94 -29.46
CA GLY A 191 24.16 -28.97 -28.63
C GLY A 191 24.06 -27.74 -27.72
N LEU A 192 25.18 -27.33 -27.11
CA LEU A 192 25.25 -26.14 -26.29
C LEU A 192 24.99 -24.87 -27.09
N VAL A 193 25.67 -24.67 -28.23
CA VAL A 193 25.50 -23.47 -29.07
C VAL A 193 24.05 -23.37 -29.58
N LEU A 194 23.50 -24.47 -30.10
CA LEU A 194 22.13 -24.49 -30.61
C LEU A 194 21.09 -24.33 -29.50
N GLY A 195 21.32 -24.94 -28.34
CA GLY A 195 20.43 -24.84 -27.18
C GLY A 195 20.34 -23.41 -26.66
N VAL A 196 21.50 -22.76 -26.46
CA VAL A 196 21.55 -21.36 -26.02
C VAL A 196 20.94 -20.42 -27.06
N ALA A 197 21.23 -20.61 -28.35
CA ALA A 197 20.66 -19.80 -29.43
C ALA A 197 19.13 -19.94 -29.51
N ALA A 198 18.60 -21.16 -29.34
CA ALA A 198 17.17 -21.42 -29.32
C ALA A 198 16.46 -20.76 -28.11
N ILE A 199 17.03 -20.85 -26.91
CA ILE A 199 16.48 -20.20 -25.72
C ILE A 199 16.50 -18.67 -25.88
N ALA A 200 17.64 -18.11 -26.29
CA ALA A 200 17.80 -16.67 -26.47
C ALA A 200 16.85 -16.12 -27.56
N GLY A 201 16.72 -16.82 -28.69
CA GLY A 201 15.79 -16.47 -29.76
C GLY A 201 14.32 -16.51 -29.30
N GLY A 202 13.95 -17.51 -28.50
CA GLY A 202 12.59 -17.67 -28.00
C GLY A 202 12.22 -16.57 -27.01
N ALA A 203 13.14 -16.23 -26.10
CA ALA A 203 12.98 -15.11 -25.18
C ALA A 203 12.90 -13.77 -25.93
N ALA A 204 13.78 -13.52 -26.90
CA ALA A 204 13.76 -12.30 -27.70
C ALA A 204 12.44 -12.13 -28.46
N MET A 205 11.90 -13.21 -29.03
CA MET A 205 10.60 -13.22 -29.71
C MET A 205 9.45 -12.85 -28.76
N LEU A 206 9.46 -13.33 -27.51
CA LEU A 206 8.46 -12.96 -26.51
C LEU A 206 8.54 -11.48 -26.13
N VAL A 207 9.75 -10.96 -25.92
CA VAL A 207 9.98 -9.56 -25.52
C VAL A 207 9.57 -8.60 -26.63
N SER A 208 9.91 -8.90 -27.89
CA SER A 208 9.47 -8.09 -29.04
C SER A 208 7.94 -7.95 -29.06
N ARG A 209 7.23 -9.06 -28.78
CA ARG A 209 5.76 -9.06 -28.77
C ARG A 209 5.16 -8.35 -27.56
N MET A 210 5.85 -8.32 -26.42
CA MET A 210 5.44 -7.50 -25.30
C MET A 210 5.53 -6.02 -25.65
N ARG A 211 6.60 -5.62 -26.32
CA ARG A 211 6.84 -4.23 -26.74
C ARG A 211 5.80 -3.72 -27.74
N ASP A 212 5.39 -4.53 -28.72
CA ASP A 212 4.41 -4.12 -29.73
C ASP A 212 2.99 -3.88 -29.19
N ARG A 213 2.68 -4.26 -27.93
CA ARG A 213 1.36 -4.00 -27.32
C ARG A 213 1.21 -2.61 -26.71
N ASP A 214 2.32 -1.93 -26.40
CA ASP A 214 2.29 -0.63 -25.73
C ASP A 214 2.04 0.55 -26.70
N ASP A 215 2.19 0.34 -28.01
CA ASP A 215 2.01 1.37 -29.04
C ASP A 215 0.53 1.56 -29.49
N GLY A 216 -0.42 0.85 -28.88
CA GLY A 216 -1.82 0.77 -29.32
C GLY A 216 -2.85 1.47 -28.43
N ASP A 217 -2.44 2.23 -27.41
CA ASP A 217 -3.35 3.01 -26.55
C ASP A 217 -3.32 4.48 -27.00
N ASP A 218 -4.13 4.80 -28.01
CA ASP A 218 -4.38 6.16 -28.45
C ASP A 218 -5.21 6.85 -27.35
N GLY A 219 -4.48 7.45 -26.41
CA GLY A 219 -5.04 8.12 -25.24
C GLY A 219 -6.03 9.20 -25.64
N ALA A 220 -7.30 8.93 -25.36
CA ALA A 220 -8.41 9.88 -25.27
C ALA A 220 -8.65 10.77 -26.52
N VAL A 221 -9.72 10.43 -27.27
CA VAL A 221 -10.43 11.43 -28.08
C VAL A 221 -11.67 11.90 -27.32
N VAL A 222 -11.70 13.23 -27.13
CA VAL A 222 -12.70 14.16 -26.57
C VAL A 222 -14.17 13.74 -26.70
#